data_AF-A0A0F2PCR7-F1
#
_entry.id   AF-A0A0F2PCR7-F1
#
_cell.length_a   1.000
_cell.length_b   1.000
_cell.length_c   1.000
_cell.angle_alpha   90.00
_cell.angle_beta   90.00
_cell.angle_gamma   90.00
#
_symmetry.space_group_name_H-M   'P 1'
#
loop_
_entity.id
_entity.type
_entity.pdbx_description
1 polymer ?
#
loop_
_entity_poly.entity_id
_entity_poly.type
_entity_poly.pdbx_seq_one_letter_code
_entity_poly.pdbx_strand_id
1 'polypeptide(L)' 'MFRKNENQFYLEEFILPFEGKLRADNRWVKIAKIIPWESTEKRYASLFTSDHGQMAKPVRMALGAIFI' A
#
# COMPACT_ATOMS: atom_id res chain seq x y z
N MET A 1 -16.62 -7.67 0.72
CA MET A 1 -16.74 -6.21 0.62
C MET A 1 -15.35 -5.61 0.65
N PHE A 2 -15.00 -4.77 -0.33
CA PHE A 2 -13.70 -4.11 -0.42
C PHE A 2 -13.87 -2.59 -0.46
N ARG A 3 -13.15 -1.85 0.41
CA ARG A 3 -13.16 -0.38 0.42
C ARG A 3 -11.83 0.13 -0.11
N LYS A 4 -11.87 0.77 -1.26
CA LYS A 4 -10.70 1.44 -1.86
C LYS A 4 -10.28 2.61 -0.97
N ASN A 5 -8.99 2.71 -0.68
CA ASN A 5 -8.41 3.86 0.00
C ASN A 5 -7.78 4.80 -1.03
N GLU A 6 -8.36 5.97 -1.25
CA GLU A 6 -7.97 6.88 -2.34
C GLU A 6 -6.88 7.88 -1.93
N ASN A 7 -6.63 8.04 -0.62
CA ASN A 7 -5.75 9.08 -0.08
C ASN A 7 -4.41 8.54 0.46
N GLN A 8 -3.88 7.48 -0.15
CA GLN A 8 -2.64 6.86 0.33
C GLN A 8 -1.41 7.57 -0.27
N PHE A 9 -0.61 8.23 0.58
CA PHE A 9 0.65 8.85 0.20
C PHE A 9 1.73 7.83 -0.18
N TYR A 10 2.69 8.27 -1.00
CA TYR A 10 3.91 7.51 -1.28
C TYR A 10 4.86 7.54 -0.07
N LEU A 11 5.75 6.55 0.03
CA LEU A 11 6.63 6.41 1.20
C LEU A 11 7.59 7.61 1.32
N GLU A 12 7.98 8.19 0.18
CA GLU A 12 8.88 9.34 0.07
C GLU A 12 8.20 10.66 0.46
N GLU A 13 6.87 10.71 0.43
CA GLU A 13 6.06 11.86 0.83
C GLU A 13 5.77 11.85 2.34
N PHE A 14 6.17 10.79 3.04
CA PHE A 14 6.04 10.70 4.49
C PHE A 14 6.96 11.73 5.16
N ILE A 15 6.33 12.74 5.79
CA ILE A 15 7.03 13.76 6.55
C ILE A 15 7.37 13.18 7.91
N LEU A 16 8.67 13.07 8.18
CA LEU A 16 9.16 12.60 9.48
C LEU A 16 8.93 13.69 10.53
N PRO A 17 8.66 13.32 11.81
CA PRO A 17 8.52 14.30 12.90
C PRO A 17 9.84 15.01 13.25
N PHE A 18 10.92 14.68 12.56
CA PHE A 18 12.23 15.31 12.61
C PHE A 18 12.64 15.69 11.19
N GLU A 19 13.52 16.68 11.07
CA GLU A 19 14.00 17.19 9.79
C GLU A 19 14.69 16.07 9.00
N GLY A 20 14.11 15.67 7.85
CA GLY A 20 14.67 14.61 7.02
C GLY A 20 13.69 13.97 6.04
N LYS A 21 14.24 13.17 5.12
CA LYS A 21 13.49 12.30 4.20
C LYS A 21 14.04 10.89 4.31
N LEU A 22 13.20 9.89 4.00
CA LEU A 22 13.68 8.52 3.83
C LEU A 22 14.75 8.49 2.74
N ARG A 23 15.85 7.76 2.99
CA ARG A 23 16.91 7.61 2.00
C ARG A 23 16.36 6.88 0.77
N ALA A 24 16.55 7.45 -0.41
CA ALA A 24 16.06 6.87 -1.66
C ALA A 24 16.67 5.48 -1.97
N ASP A 25 17.83 5.17 -1.40
CA ASP A 25 18.51 3.90 -1.57
C ASP A 25 18.03 2.79 -0.61
N ASN A 26 17.16 3.13 0.34
CA ASN A 26 16.57 2.19 1.28
C ASN A 26 15.82 1.07 0.54
N ARG A 27 15.99 -0.18 1.02
CA ARG A 27 15.40 -1.37 0.39
C ARG A 27 13.88 -1.28 0.29
N TRP A 28 13.19 -0.79 1.32
CA TRP A 28 11.74 -0.63 1.31
C TRP A 28 11.27 0.43 0.33
N VAL A 29 11.98 1.57 0.26
CA VAL A 29 11.72 2.62 -0.74
C VAL A 29 11.85 2.07 -2.16
N LYS A 30 12.90 1.29 -2.43
CA LYS A 30 13.08 0.63 -3.74
C LYS A 30 11.96 -0.34 -4.07
N ILE A 31 11.61 -1.23 -3.14
CA ILE A 31 10.52 -2.21 -3.34
C ILE A 31 9.20 -1.49 -3.57
N ALA A 32 8.91 -0.46 -2.78
CA ALA A 32 7.68 0.31 -2.91
C ALA A 32 7.55 1.02 -4.26
N LYS A 33 8.65 1.43 -4.90
CA LYS A 33 8.63 1.99 -6.26
C LYS A 33 8.37 0.97 -7.36
N ILE A 34 8.76 -0.28 -7.15
CA ILE A 34 8.68 -1.34 -8.18
C ILE A 34 7.27 -1.93 -8.23
N ILE A 35 6.56 -1.99 -7.10
CA ILE A 35 5.23 -2.61 -7.03
C ILE A 35 4.21 -1.74 -7.77
N PRO A 36 3.46 -2.28 -8.76
CA PRO A 36 2.43 -1.55 -9.50
C PRO A 36 1.12 -1.48 -8.69
N TRP A 37 1.15 -0.72 -7.59
CA TRP A 37 0.14 -0.70 -6.53
C TRP A 37 -1.30 -0.61 -7.03
N GLU A 38 -1.60 0.29 -7.98
CA GLU A 38 -2.96 0.51 -8.45
C GLU A 38 -3.53 -0.73 -9.16
N SER A 39 -2.74 -1.34 -10.05
CA SER A 39 -3.16 -2.54 -10.78
C SER A 39 -3.32 -3.75 -9.86
N THR A 40 -2.42 -3.89 -8.88
CA THR A 40 -2.46 -4.97 -7.88
C THR A 40 -3.67 -4.83 -6.97
N GLU A 41 -3.97 -3.61 -6.49
CA GLU A 41 -5.14 -3.34 -5.65
C GLU A 41 -6.44 -3.57 -6.42
N LYS A 42 -6.53 -3.14 -7.68
CA LYS A 42 -7.69 -3.42 -8.55
C LYS A 42 -7.94 -4.92 -8.70
N ARG A 43 -6.88 -5.70 -8.98
CA ARG A 43 -6.99 -7.16 -9.10
C ARG A 43 -7.38 -7.81 -7.77
N TYR A 44 -6.79 -7.37 -6.67
CA TYR A 44 -7.13 -7.85 -5.33
C TYR A 44 -8.58 -7.55 -4.96
N ALA A 45 -9.04 -6.31 -5.20
CA ALA A 45 -10.42 -5.90 -4.97
C ALA A 45 -11.43 -6.75 -5.75
N SER A 46 -11.10 -7.14 -6.98
CA SER A 46 -11.97 -7.98 -7.83
C SER A 46 -12.25 -9.37 -7.25
N LEU A 47 -11.43 -9.85 -6.31
CA LEU A 47 -11.64 -11.13 -5.62
C LEU A 47 -12.75 -11.04 -4.56
N PHE A 48 -13.12 -9.83 -4.13
CA PHE A 48 -14.12 -9.59 -3.09
C PHE A 48 -15.44 -9.12 -3.69
N THR A 49 -16.14 -10.00 -4.39
CA THR A 49 -17.44 -9.73 -5.03
C THR A 49 -18.63 -9.85 -4.08
N SER A 50 -18.47 -10.51 -2.93
CA SER A 50 -19.53 -10.66 -1.93
C SER A 50 -19.56 -9.50 -0.96
N ASP A 51 -20.76 -9.03 -0.58
CA ASP A 51 -20.96 -8.01 0.45
C ASP A 51 -21.14 -8.57 1.87
N HIS A 52 -20.98 -9.89 2.03
CA HIS A 52 -21.06 -10.54 3.33
C HIS A 52 -19.67 -10.69 3.98
N GLY A 53 -19.63 -10.62 5.31
CA GLY A 53 -18.43 -10.81 6.11
C GLY A 53 -17.64 -9.54 6.41
N GLN A 54 -16.41 -9.73 6.91
CA GLN A 54 -15.56 -8.62 7.33
C GLN A 54 -14.95 -7.87 6.13
N MET A 55 -14.85 -6.55 6.26
CA MET A 55 -14.25 -5.71 5.22
C MET A 55 -12.78 -6.11 4.96
N ALA A 56 -12.45 -6.34 3.70
CA ALA A 56 -11.10 -6.71 3.29
C ALA A 56 -10.11 -5.59 3.60
N LYS A 57 -8.91 -5.95 4.07
CA LYS A 57 -7.80 -5.01 4.24
C LYS A 57 -7.15 -4.73 2.88
N PRO A 58 -6.65 -3.50 2.64
CA PRO A 58 -5.96 -3.17 1.39
C PRO A 58 -4.75 -4.08 1.13
N VAL A 59 -4.48 -4.40 -0.13
CA VAL A 59 -3.34 -5.26 -0.51
C VAL A 59 -2.01 -4.64 -0.07
N ARG A 60 -1.94 -3.30 -0.09
CA ARG A 60 -0.76 -2.56 0.38
C ARG A 60 -0.44 -2.82 1.85
N MET A 61 -1.43 -3.04 2.71
CA MET A 61 -1.19 -3.37 4.12
C MET A 61 -0.53 -4.75 4.26
N ALA A 62 -1.03 -5.74 3.52
CA ALA A 62 -0.46 -7.09 3.55
C ALA A 62 0.96 -7.12 2.96
N LEU A 63 1.16 -6.49 1.79
CA LEU A 63 2.48 -6.40 1.15
C LEU A 63 3.47 -5.58 1.99
N GLY A 64 2.99 -4.51 2.64
CA GLY A 64 3.77 -3.77 3.62
C GLY A 64 4.27 -4.70 4.72
N ALA A 65 3.37 -5.38 5.44
CA ALA A 65 3.75 -6.26 6.55
C ALA A 65 4.70 -7.41 6.18
N ILE A 66 4.70 -7.85 4.91
CA ILE A 66 5.56 -8.94 4.44
C ILE A 66 6.94 -8.43 3.99
N PHE A 67 7.00 -7.28 3.34
CA PHE A 67 8.21 -6.81 2.66
C PHE A 67 8.88 -5.59 3.31
N ILE A 68 8.19 -4.88 4.19
CA ILE A 68 8.55 -3.59 4.79
C ILE A 68 8.47 -3.72 6.31
#